data_AF-A0A9D4TR59-F1
#
_entry.id   AF-A0A9D4TR59-F1
#
_cell.length_a   1.000
_cell.length_b   1.000
_cell.length_c   1.000
_cell.angle_alpha   90.00
_cell.angle_beta   90.00
_cell.angle_gamma   90.00
#
_symmetry.space_group_name_H-M   'P 1'
#
loop_
_entity.id
_entity.type
_entity.pdbx_description
1 polymer ?
#
loop_
_entity_poly.entity_id
_entity_poly.type
_entity_poly.pdbx_seq_one_letter_code
_entity_poly.pdbx_strand_id
1 'polypeptide(L)'
;MTREVSDLSSDKGYREVTVDNQRWPIQRLVYHVFRGIPKGSNVYFKDGDTGNPRLENLEVKGGPVDEASMSWPPLDLSYVAGFFDGDGSINVSKVGYSGKQGYVLKAEFSQCNKGFLERLGQQFGTGKMYKDVRPGKYANEANYCLRFCGAAARPLLDVLARLAIIKAPQAALALTFLDLPRVGSGDEKEQIRLKMRDLNADKTYTKQYSRLTAGYVAGLFDAEGNVYTGAPPKNRMYVKITQVSDPELLHQIVKLLGFGVVSEGCRWKIYSKGDIRAFHCLTRQFLHIKREKLDRLVSSFD
;
A
#
# COMPACT_ATOMS: atom_id res chain seq x y z
N MET A 1 -36.17 0.41 21.69
CA MET A 1 -36.09 0.43 20.21
C MET A 1 -34.63 0.47 19.82
N THR A 2 -34.12 -0.63 19.28
CA THR A 2 -32.75 -0.73 18.76
C THR A 2 -32.77 -0.24 17.32
N ARG A 3 -31.92 0.71 16.93
CA ARG A 3 -31.86 1.26 15.56
C ARG A 3 -30.51 0.93 14.92
N GLU A 4 -30.50 0.67 13.62
CA GLU A 4 -29.27 0.53 12.84
C GLU A 4 -28.68 1.92 12.54
N VAL A 5 -27.35 2.01 12.51
CA VAL A 5 -26.62 3.28 12.39
C VAL A 5 -26.79 3.95 11.03
N SER A 6 -27.16 3.18 9.98
CA SER A 6 -27.55 3.72 8.68
C SER A 6 -28.70 4.72 8.77
N ASP A 7 -29.58 4.57 9.76
CA ASP A 7 -30.78 5.40 9.95
C ASP A 7 -30.47 6.75 10.62
N LEU A 8 -29.23 6.97 11.09
CA LEU A 8 -28.87 8.18 11.86
C LEU A 8 -28.36 9.33 10.98
N SER A 9 -27.89 9.06 9.76
CA SER A 9 -27.23 10.07 8.92
C SER A 9 -28.19 10.91 8.05
N SER A 10 -29.38 10.39 7.69
CA SER A 10 -30.32 11.09 6.82
C SER A 10 -31.40 11.89 7.58
N ASP A 11 -31.81 11.46 8.77
CA ASP A 11 -33.07 11.95 9.37
C ASP A 11 -32.90 13.02 10.46
N LYS A 12 -31.69 13.26 10.99
CA LYS A 12 -31.54 14.06 12.23
C LYS A 12 -30.51 15.20 12.19
N GLY A 13 -29.94 15.53 11.02
CA GLY A 13 -29.11 16.73 10.89
C GLY A 13 -27.81 16.75 11.71
N TYR A 14 -27.36 15.61 12.23
CA TYR A 14 -26.13 15.53 13.02
C TYR A 14 -24.91 15.89 12.15
N ARG A 15 -24.00 16.71 12.69
CA ARG A 15 -22.78 17.13 11.97
C ARG A 15 -21.50 16.53 12.52
N GLU A 16 -21.52 16.09 13.78
CA GLU A 16 -20.33 15.64 14.51
C GLU A 16 -20.64 14.44 15.41
N VAL A 17 -19.71 13.49 15.47
CA VAL A 17 -19.68 12.39 16.44
C VAL A 17 -18.47 12.54 17.34
N THR A 18 -18.64 12.38 18.64
CA THR A 18 -17.53 12.24 19.57
C THR A 18 -17.45 10.79 20.05
N VAL A 19 -16.29 10.16 19.92
CA VAL A 19 -16.00 8.82 20.48
C VAL A 19 -14.84 8.97 21.44
N ASP A 20 -15.03 8.60 22.71
CA ASP A 20 -13.99 8.69 23.75
C ASP A 20 -13.25 10.05 23.77
N ASN A 21 -14.03 11.14 23.73
CA ASN A 21 -13.58 12.53 23.69
C ASN A 21 -12.88 13.00 22.40
N GLN A 22 -12.86 12.18 21.33
CA GLN A 22 -12.36 12.59 20.02
C GLN A 22 -13.49 12.92 19.06
N ARG A 23 -13.43 14.09 18.42
CA ARG A 23 -14.47 14.61 17.50
C ARG A 23 -14.20 14.21 16.06
N TRP A 24 -15.26 13.78 15.37
CA TRP A 24 -15.22 13.33 13.98
C TRP A 24 -16.38 13.96 13.19
N PRO A 25 -16.13 14.57 12.02
CA PRO A 25 -17.20 15.04 11.15
C PRO A 25 -17.98 13.85 10.56
N ILE A 26 -19.32 13.92 10.59
CA ILE A 26 -20.22 12.81 10.21
C ILE A 26 -20.06 12.37 8.75
N GLN A 27 -19.65 13.28 7.87
CA GLN A 27 -19.41 12.99 6.44
C GLN A 27 -18.25 11.98 6.24
N ARG A 28 -17.35 11.81 7.22
CA ARG A 28 -16.27 10.80 7.20
C ARG A 28 -16.66 9.48 7.89
N LEU A 29 -17.89 9.39 8.39
CA LEU A 29 -18.30 8.36 9.34
C LEU A 29 -19.02 7.18 8.68
N VAL A 30 -19.31 7.30 7.37
CA VAL A 30 -19.92 6.21 6.61
C VAL A 30 -18.91 5.05 6.52
N TYR A 31 -19.25 3.96 7.20
CA TYR A 31 -18.66 2.62 7.16
C TYR A 31 -17.38 2.29 7.96
N HIS A 32 -16.44 3.19 8.22
CA HIS A 32 -15.11 2.78 8.75
C HIS A 32 -14.86 3.03 10.24
N VAL A 33 -15.56 3.96 10.89
CA VAL A 33 -15.26 4.33 12.28
C VAL A 33 -15.85 3.33 13.28
N PHE A 34 -17.07 2.84 13.07
CA PHE A 34 -17.76 2.00 14.06
C PHE A 34 -17.22 0.58 14.22
N ARG A 35 -16.50 0.03 13.22
CA ARG A 35 -15.89 -1.30 13.32
C ARG A 35 -14.63 -1.35 14.20
N GLY A 36 -14.09 -0.20 14.57
CA GLY A 36 -12.90 -0.08 15.42
C GLY A 36 -13.18 0.50 16.81
N ILE A 37 -14.44 0.79 17.16
CA ILE A 37 -14.79 1.33 18.48
C ILE A 37 -14.78 0.17 19.49
N PRO A 38 -13.95 0.24 20.55
CA PRO A 38 -13.96 -0.76 21.61
C PRO A 38 -15.35 -0.95 22.23
N LYS A 39 -15.66 -2.19 22.63
CA LYS A 39 -16.90 -2.48 23.36
C LYS A 39 -16.93 -1.66 24.65
N GLY A 40 -17.97 -0.85 24.83
CA GLY A 40 -18.16 0.01 26.01
C GLY A 40 -17.72 1.46 25.84
N SER A 41 -17.20 1.87 24.68
CA SER A 41 -16.94 3.29 24.39
C SER A 41 -18.22 4.12 24.39
N ASN A 42 -18.11 5.36 24.85
CA ASN A 42 -19.21 6.32 24.81
C ASN A 42 -19.21 7.05 23.47
N VAL A 43 -20.35 7.01 22.77
CA VAL A 43 -20.55 7.70 21.49
C VAL A 43 -21.56 8.83 21.68
N TYR A 44 -21.15 10.05 21.34
CA TYR A 44 -21.99 11.24 21.44
C TYR A 44 -22.27 11.79 20.05
N PHE A 45 -23.51 12.18 19.79
CA PHE A 45 -23.90 12.88 18.57
C PHE A 45 -24.22 14.32 18.91
N LYS A 46 -23.67 15.26 18.14
CA LYS A 46 -24.00 16.68 18.27
C LYS A 46 -24.93 17.11 17.15
N ASP A 47 -26.12 17.53 17.54
CA ASP A 47 -27.11 18.16 16.67
C ASP A 47 -26.57 19.50 16.18
N GLY A 48 -26.67 19.74 14.87
CA GLY A 48 -26.22 20.95 14.22
C GLY A 48 -26.99 22.20 14.63
N ASP A 49 -28.25 22.06 15.04
CA ASP A 49 -29.14 23.22 15.24
C ASP A 49 -29.30 23.60 16.71
N THR A 50 -29.18 22.65 17.64
CA THR A 50 -29.43 22.91 19.07
C THR A 50 -28.16 22.94 19.93
N GLY A 51 -27.03 22.45 19.41
CA GLY A 51 -25.74 22.45 20.10
C GLY A 51 -25.65 21.56 21.35
N ASN A 52 -26.76 20.96 21.79
CA ASN A 52 -26.83 20.10 22.96
C ASN A 52 -26.43 18.66 22.60
N PRO A 53 -25.42 18.08 23.28
CA PRO A 53 -25.07 16.67 23.08
C PRO A 53 -26.20 15.79 23.61
N ARG A 54 -26.74 14.90 22.77
CA ARG A 54 -27.63 13.83 23.22
C ARG A 54 -26.80 12.57 23.45
N LEU A 55 -26.91 12.04 24.67
CA LEU A 55 -26.39 10.72 25.03
C LEU A 55 -27.35 9.68 24.47
N GLU A 56 -26.93 8.97 23.42
CA GLU A 56 -27.58 7.74 23.00
C GLU A 56 -26.70 6.57 23.47
N ASN A 57 -27.17 5.82 24.46
CA ASN A 57 -26.51 4.60 24.91
C ASN A 57 -26.66 3.53 23.81
N LEU A 58 -25.69 3.47 22.90
CA LEU A 58 -25.57 2.41 21.90
C LEU A 58 -24.91 1.19 22.55
N GLU A 59 -25.72 0.19 22.91
CA GLU A 59 -25.19 -1.13 23.23
C GLU A 59 -24.62 -1.78 21.96
N VAL A 60 -23.30 -1.76 21.84
CA VAL A 60 -22.60 -2.55 20.81
C VAL A 60 -22.65 -4.03 21.23
N LYS A 61 -23.59 -4.78 20.65
CA LYS A 61 -23.66 -6.24 20.80
C LYS A 61 -22.49 -6.89 20.05
N GLY A 62 -21.32 -6.94 20.70
CA GLY A 62 -20.18 -7.73 20.23
C GLY A 62 -20.43 -9.21 20.49
N GLY A 63 -20.91 -9.93 19.48
CA GLY A 63 -20.69 -11.38 19.36
C GLY A 63 -19.24 -11.67 18.96
N PRO A 64 -18.76 -12.92 19.08
CA PRO A 64 -17.44 -13.30 18.57
C PRO A 64 -17.37 -12.93 17.08
N VAL A 65 -16.44 -12.03 16.76
CA VAL A 65 -16.21 -11.63 15.38
C VAL A 65 -15.53 -12.83 14.72
N ASP A 66 -16.25 -13.52 13.84
CA ASP A 66 -15.64 -14.54 13.00
C ASP A 66 -14.59 -13.84 12.13
N GLU A 67 -13.30 -14.02 12.46
CA GLU A 67 -12.19 -13.41 11.72
C GLU A 67 -12.23 -13.77 10.23
N ALA A 68 -12.87 -14.89 9.86
CA ALA A 68 -13.09 -15.30 8.48
C ALA A 68 -14.08 -14.39 7.71
N SER A 69 -14.87 -13.57 8.42
CA SER A 69 -15.87 -12.67 7.85
C SER A 69 -15.42 -11.20 7.77
N MET A 70 -14.24 -10.85 8.31
CA MET A 70 -13.69 -9.51 8.16
C MET A 70 -13.13 -9.32 6.75
N SER A 71 -14.01 -8.88 5.84
CA SER A 71 -13.56 -8.27 4.59
C SER A 71 -12.77 -7.00 4.93
N TRP A 72 -11.45 -7.09 4.80
CA TRP A 72 -10.59 -5.92 4.84
C TRP A 72 -11.05 -4.96 3.74
N PRO A 73 -11.07 -3.63 3.97
CA PRO A 73 -11.36 -2.70 2.90
C PRO A 73 -10.35 -2.89 1.75
N PRO A 74 -10.71 -2.60 0.49
CA PRO A 74 -9.75 -2.64 -0.60
C PRO A 74 -8.58 -1.70 -0.32
N LEU A 75 -7.38 -2.07 -0.74
CA LEU A 75 -6.21 -1.19 -0.70
C LEU A 75 -6.39 -0.10 -1.75
N ASP A 76 -5.94 1.12 -1.42
CA ASP A 76 -5.85 2.20 -2.39
C ASP A 76 -4.95 1.79 -3.57
N LEU A 77 -5.41 2.01 -4.80
CA LEU A 77 -4.67 1.54 -5.99
C LEU A 77 -3.37 2.30 -6.22
N SER A 78 -3.29 3.58 -5.81
CA SER A 78 -2.04 4.34 -5.87
C SER A 78 -1.04 3.79 -4.84
N TYR A 79 -1.52 3.45 -3.64
CA TYR A 79 -0.71 2.74 -2.64
C TYR A 79 -0.16 1.42 -3.20
N VAL A 80 -0.99 0.58 -3.83
CA VAL A 80 -0.52 -0.67 -4.43
C VAL A 80 0.57 -0.43 -5.47
N ALA A 81 0.40 0.58 -6.33
CA ALA A 81 1.38 0.93 -7.35
C ALA A 81 2.72 1.39 -6.73
N GLY A 82 2.68 2.26 -5.71
CA GLY A 82 3.88 2.71 -5.01
C GLY A 82 4.59 1.57 -4.28
N PHE A 83 3.83 0.67 -3.65
CA PHE A 83 4.37 -0.50 -2.98
C PHE A 83 5.03 -1.46 -3.99
N PHE A 84 4.39 -1.71 -5.13
CA PHE A 84 4.94 -2.54 -6.20
C PHE A 84 6.21 -1.94 -6.83
N ASP A 85 6.28 -0.61 -6.94
CA ASP A 85 7.47 0.06 -7.46
C ASP A 85 8.70 -0.08 -6.54
N GLY A 86 8.49 -0.28 -5.24
CA GLY A 86 9.52 -0.76 -4.31
C GLY A 86 9.74 -2.27 -4.41
N ASP A 87 8.83 -3.06 -3.83
CA ASP A 87 9.01 -4.49 -3.54
C ASP A 87 8.45 -5.46 -4.60
N GLY A 88 7.88 -4.94 -5.69
CA GLY A 88 7.29 -5.72 -6.77
C GLY A 88 8.27 -6.07 -7.90
N SER A 89 7.94 -7.11 -8.66
CA SER A 89 8.71 -7.56 -9.84
C SER A 89 7.79 -8.00 -10.97
N ILE A 90 8.17 -7.72 -12.22
CA ILE A 90 7.51 -8.21 -13.45
C ILE A 90 8.58 -8.87 -14.31
N ASN A 91 8.35 -10.12 -14.71
CA ASN A 91 9.28 -10.84 -15.56
C ASN A 91 8.58 -11.81 -16.51
N VAL A 92 9.22 -12.05 -17.66
CA VAL A 92 8.87 -13.13 -18.58
C VAL A 92 10.02 -14.13 -18.55
N SER A 93 9.72 -15.40 -18.33
CA SER A 93 10.70 -16.49 -18.25
C SER A 93 10.45 -17.50 -19.35
N LYS A 94 11.51 -18.10 -19.91
CA LYS A 94 11.38 -19.32 -20.72
C LYS A 94 11.02 -20.50 -19.79
N VAL A 95 10.13 -21.37 -20.25
CA VAL A 95 9.71 -22.59 -19.54
C VAL A 95 9.66 -23.76 -20.53
N GLY A 96 9.78 -24.98 -20.02
CA GLY A 96 9.65 -26.21 -20.82
C GLY A 96 10.82 -27.17 -20.66
N TYR A 97 10.67 -28.35 -21.25
CA TYR A 97 11.66 -29.43 -21.28
C TYR A 97 12.11 -29.65 -22.73
N SER A 98 13.26 -30.31 -22.94
CA SER A 98 13.85 -30.55 -24.27
C SER A 98 12.79 -30.88 -25.33
N GLY A 99 12.66 -30.00 -26.33
CA GLY A 99 11.72 -30.13 -27.45
C GLY A 99 10.42 -29.31 -27.37
N LYS A 100 10.04 -28.77 -26.20
CA LYS A 100 8.88 -27.86 -26.07
C LYS A 100 9.25 -26.65 -25.23
N GLN A 101 9.59 -25.53 -25.88
CA GLN A 101 9.85 -24.26 -25.22
C GLN A 101 8.59 -23.38 -25.21
N GLY A 102 8.35 -22.71 -24.10
CA GLY A 102 7.27 -21.74 -23.91
C GLY A 102 7.72 -20.57 -23.06
N TYR A 103 6.80 -19.64 -22.80
CA TYR A 103 7.05 -18.44 -22.02
C TYR A 103 5.99 -18.28 -20.93
N VAL A 104 6.41 -17.85 -19.74
CA VAL A 104 5.53 -17.54 -18.62
C VAL A 104 5.82 -16.12 -18.14
N LEU A 105 4.77 -15.30 -18.13
CA LEU A 105 4.75 -14.01 -17.45
C LEU A 105 4.43 -14.19 -15.97
N LYS A 106 5.16 -13.46 -15.12
CA LYS A 106 4.97 -13.39 -13.67
C LYS A 106 4.97 -11.93 -13.23
N ALA A 107 3.99 -11.57 -12.41
CA ALA A 107 4.03 -10.36 -11.59
C ALA A 107 4.00 -10.80 -10.12
N GLU A 108 4.90 -10.30 -9.30
CA GLU A 108 5.06 -10.78 -7.92
C GLU A 108 5.36 -9.67 -6.92
N PHE A 109 4.85 -9.84 -5.71
CA PHE A 109 5.21 -9.06 -4.53
C PHE A 109 6.03 -9.95 -3.59
N SER A 110 7.09 -9.40 -3.00
CA SER A 110 7.89 -10.10 -1.99
C SER A 110 7.81 -9.36 -0.66
N GLN A 111 7.43 -10.04 0.43
CA GLN A 111 7.26 -9.41 1.74
C GLN A 111 7.28 -10.45 2.87
N CYS A 112 7.67 -10.06 4.09
CA CYS A 112 7.61 -10.94 5.26
C CYS A 112 6.22 -10.94 5.93
N ASN A 113 5.41 -9.90 5.69
CA ASN A 113 4.03 -9.83 6.16
C ASN A 113 3.08 -10.63 5.24
N LYS A 114 2.84 -11.90 5.59
CA LYS A 114 1.95 -12.82 4.86
C LYS A 114 0.51 -12.29 4.75
N GLY A 115 -0.06 -11.75 5.83
CA GLY A 115 -1.44 -11.25 5.84
C GLY A 115 -1.65 -10.08 4.88
N PHE A 116 -0.66 -9.20 4.76
CA PHE A 116 -0.67 -8.14 3.75
C PHE A 116 -0.67 -8.70 2.31
N LEU A 117 0.14 -9.73 2.04
CA LEU A 117 0.13 -10.39 0.74
C LEU A 117 -1.19 -11.12 0.46
N GLU A 118 -1.79 -11.78 1.45
CA GLU A 118 -3.10 -12.42 1.29
C GLU A 118 -4.18 -11.40 0.91
N ARG A 119 -4.16 -10.22 1.53
CA ARG A 119 -5.06 -9.11 1.19
C ARG A 119 -4.85 -8.60 -0.25
N LEU A 120 -3.61 -8.49 -0.70
CA LEU A 120 -3.31 -8.18 -2.11
C LEU A 120 -3.86 -9.26 -3.05
N GLY A 121 -3.74 -10.53 -2.68
CA GLY A 121 -4.33 -11.65 -3.42
C GLY A 121 -5.86 -11.53 -3.49
N GLN A 122 -6.54 -11.26 -2.39
CA GLN A 122 -7.99 -11.07 -2.40
C GLN A 122 -8.43 -9.95 -3.35
N GLN A 123 -7.66 -8.86 -3.44
CA GLN A 123 -8.00 -7.71 -4.28
C GLN A 123 -7.78 -7.93 -5.78
N PHE A 124 -6.72 -8.64 -6.17
CA PHE A 124 -6.35 -8.82 -7.60
C PHE A 124 -6.63 -10.22 -8.14
N GLY A 125 -7.28 -11.08 -7.35
CA GLY A 125 -7.55 -12.48 -7.66
C GLY A 125 -6.53 -13.45 -7.04
N THR A 126 -6.83 -14.74 -7.03
CA THR A 126 -6.05 -15.76 -6.31
C THR A 126 -4.66 -16.02 -6.93
N GLY A 127 -3.74 -15.08 -6.73
CA GLY A 127 -2.31 -15.29 -6.89
C GLY A 127 -1.85 -16.46 -6.01
N LYS A 128 -0.75 -17.10 -6.42
CA LYS A 128 -0.18 -18.22 -5.68
C LYS A 128 0.84 -17.69 -4.67
N MET A 129 0.68 -18.08 -3.42
CA MET A 129 1.62 -17.78 -2.35
C MET A 129 2.76 -18.81 -2.36
N TYR A 130 4.00 -18.34 -2.28
CA TYR A 130 5.19 -19.14 -2.16
C TYR A 130 5.96 -18.71 -0.92
N LYS A 131 6.58 -19.65 -0.21
CA LYS A 131 7.59 -19.34 0.81
C LYS A 131 8.94 -19.19 0.10
N ASP A 132 9.57 -18.03 0.24
CA ASP A 132 10.89 -17.77 -0.31
C ASP A 132 11.95 -18.24 0.71
N VAL A 133 12.59 -19.36 0.41
CA VAL A 133 13.67 -19.90 1.23
C VAL A 133 14.97 -19.30 0.74
N ARG A 134 15.39 -18.20 1.38
CA ARG A 134 16.66 -17.53 1.03
C ARG A 134 17.83 -18.28 1.69
N PRO A 135 18.90 -18.59 0.96
CA PRO A 135 20.10 -19.14 1.57
C PRO A 135 20.81 -18.10 2.45
N GLY A 136 21.55 -18.57 3.45
CA GLY A 136 22.48 -17.74 4.25
C GLY A 136 21.86 -17.06 5.47
N LYS A 137 22.34 -15.85 5.80
CA LYS A 137 22.02 -15.12 7.06
C LYS A 137 20.51 -14.90 7.28
N TYR A 138 19.73 -14.90 6.20
CA TYR A 138 18.28 -14.66 6.21
C TYR A 138 17.46 -15.96 6.08
N ALA A 139 18.08 -17.15 6.18
CA ALA A 139 17.41 -18.44 6.01
C ALA A 139 16.29 -18.68 7.04
N ASN A 140 16.37 -18.02 8.20
CA ASN A 140 15.36 -18.14 9.25
C ASN A 140 14.25 -17.09 9.15
N GLU A 141 14.37 -16.10 8.26
CA GLU A 141 13.32 -15.10 8.08
C GLU A 141 12.23 -15.64 7.16
N ALA A 142 10.99 -15.65 7.64
CA ALA A 142 9.84 -16.02 6.85
C ALA A 142 9.58 -14.95 5.78
N ASN A 143 10.17 -15.13 4.60
CA ASN A 143 9.86 -14.34 3.42
C ASN A 143 8.81 -15.08 2.58
N TYR A 144 7.84 -14.31 2.08
CA TYR A 144 6.76 -14.82 1.25
C TYR A 144 6.74 -14.07 -0.08
N CYS A 145 6.27 -14.76 -1.11
CA CYS A 145 6.09 -14.21 -2.44
C CYS A 145 4.67 -14.50 -2.92
N LEU A 146 3.90 -13.45 -3.19
CA LEU A 146 2.62 -13.57 -3.88
C LEU A 146 2.85 -13.39 -5.37
N ARG A 147 2.53 -14.40 -6.18
CA ARG A 147 2.78 -14.39 -7.62
C ARG A 147 1.51 -14.60 -8.43
N PHE A 148 1.32 -13.72 -9.41
CA PHE A 148 0.30 -13.83 -10.45
C PHE A 148 0.95 -14.27 -11.75
N CYS A 149 0.44 -15.35 -12.36
CA CYS A 149 0.99 -15.93 -13.57
C CYS A 149 0.03 -15.82 -14.75
N GLY A 150 0.56 -15.47 -15.93
CA GLY A 150 -0.23 -15.39 -17.16
C GLY A 150 -1.45 -14.48 -17.01
N ALA A 151 -2.61 -14.92 -17.53
CA ALA A 151 -3.83 -14.12 -17.54
C ALA A 151 -4.30 -13.65 -16.15
N ALA A 152 -3.97 -14.40 -15.08
CA ALA A 152 -4.31 -14.02 -13.71
C ALA A 152 -3.59 -12.74 -13.24
N ALA A 153 -2.51 -12.33 -13.91
CA ALA A 153 -1.82 -11.07 -13.61
C ALA A 153 -2.51 -9.83 -14.20
N ARG A 154 -3.44 -9.99 -15.16
CA ARG A 154 -4.03 -8.87 -15.91
C ARG A 154 -4.62 -7.77 -15.01
N PRO A 155 -5.48 -8.07 -13.99
CA PRO A 155 -6.06 -7.03 -13.15
C PRO A 155 -5.02 -6.16 -12.43
N LEU A 156 -3.94 -6.77 -11.95
CA LEU A 156 -2.83 -6.06 -11.33
C LEU A 156 -2.06 -5.24 -12.38
N LEU A 157 -1.73 -5.83 -13.52
CA LEU A 157 -0.95 -5.17 -14.57
C LEU A 157 -1.67 -3.94 -15.15
N ASP A 158 -2.99 -3.99 -15.31
CA ASP A 158 -3.79 -2.84 -15.75
C ASP A 158 -3.68 -1.66 -14.77
N VAL A 159 -3.70 -1.95 -13.46
CA VAL A 159 -3.49 -0.93 -12.42
C VAL A 159 -2.07 -0.37 -12.49
N LEU A 160 -1.06 -1.24 -12.57
CA LEU A 160 0.34 -0.81 -12.59
C LEU A 160 0.69 0.00 -13.84
N ALA A 161 0.22 -0.40 -15.02
CA ALA A 161 0.47 0.33 -16.26
C ALA A 161 -0.04 1.78 -16.18
N ARG A 162 -1.14 2.01 -15.46
CA ARG A 162 -1.76 3.33 -15.28
C ARG A 162 -1.20 4.14 -14.11
N LEU A 163 -0.85 3.50 -13.00
CA LEU A 163 -0.56 4.20 -11.74
C LEU A 163 0.89 4.08 -11.26
N ALA A 164 1.63 3.04 -11.68
CA ALA A 164 3.04 2.93 -11.33
C ALA A 164 3.84 4.04 -12.02
N ILE A 165 4.98 4.40 -11.44
CA ILE A 165 5.92 5.39 -11.98
C ILE A 165 7.17 4.67 -12.48
N ILE A 166 7.74 3.79 -11.65
CA ILE A 166 8.98 3.08 -11.97
C ILE A 166 8.65 1.93 -12.91
N LYS A 167 7.75 1.01 -12.55
CA LYS A 167 7.54 -0.24 -13.29
C LYS A 167 6.40 -0.21 -14.30
N ALA A 168 5.89 0.99 -14.65
CA ALA A 168 4.79 1.14 -15.61
C ALA A 168 5.12 0.62 -17.02
N PRO A 169 6.32 0.87 -17.60
CA PRO A 169 6.64 0.33 -18.93
C PRO A 169 6.68 -1.20 -18.95
N GLN A 170 7.20 -1.82 -17.89
CA GLN A 170 7.20 -3.28 -17.71
C GLN A 170 5.76 -3.80 -17.65
N ALA A 171 4.87 -3.12 -16.91
CA ALA A 171 3.46 -3.50 -16.85
C ALA A 171 2.77 -3.40 -18.22
N ALA A 172 2.98 -2.33 -18.98
CA ALA A 172 2.42 -2.17 -20.32
C ALA A 172 2.94 -3.24 -21.31
N LEU A 173 4.24 -3.54 -21.25
CA LEU A 173 4.85 -4.59 -22.06
C LEU A 173 4.31 -5.98 -21.68
N ALA A 174 4.07 -6.22 -20.39
CA ALA A 174 3.45 -7.45 -19.89
C ALA A 174 2.00 -7.61 -20.35
N LEU A 175 1.21 -6.53 -20.45
CA LEU A 175 -0.12 -6.58 -21.05
C LEU A 175 -0.06 -6.98 -22.52
N THR A 176 0.89 -6.42 -23.27
CA THR A 176 1.14 -6.80 -24.67
C THR A 176 1.46 -8.29 -24.79
N PHE A 177 2.25 -8.85 -23.86
CA PHE A 177 2.54 -10.28 -23.81
C PHE A 177 1.26 -11.13 -23.62
N LEU A 178 0.31 -10.67 -22.80
CA LEU A 178 -0.93 -11.38 -22.54
C LEU A 178 -1.89 -11.38 -23.73
N ASP A 179 -1.75 -10.41 -24.63
CA ASP A 179 -2.58 -10.30 -25.84
C ASP A 179 -2.04 -11.14 -27.01
N LEU A 180 -0.81 -11.66 -26.91
CA LEU A 180 -0.27 -12.57 -27.92
C LEU A 180 -0.95 -13.94 -27.89
N PRO A 181 -1.24 -14.55 -29.06
CA PRO A 181 -1.72 -15.92 -29.16
C PRO A 181 -0.87 -16.91 -28.37
N ARG A 182 -1.52 -17.94 -27.80
CA ARG A 182 -0.80 -18.99 -27.06
C ARG A 182 0.15 -19.77 -27.97
N VAL A 183 -0.29 -20.07 -29.20
CA VAL A 183 0.43 -20.83 -30.22
C VAL A 183 0.81 -19.91 -31.37
N GLY A 184 2.00 -20.10 -31.95
CA GLY A 184 2.41 -19.38 -33.17
C GLY A 184 3.05 -18.01 -32.96
N SER A 185 3.30 -17.58 -31.72
CA SER A 185 3.93 -16.26 -31.42
C SER A 185 5.22 -16.40 -30.62
N GLY A 186 6.07 -17.35 -31.01
CA GLY A 186 7.31 -17.69 -30.28
C GLY A 186 8.33 -16.56 -30.32
N ASP A 187 8.53 -15.98 -31.50
CA ASP A 187 9.52 -14.93 -31.74
C ASP A 187 9.10 -13.62 -31.07
N GLU A 188 7.83 -13.22 -31.16
CA GLU A 188 7.30 -12.02 -30.50
C GLU A 188 7.40 -12.13 -28.98
N LYS A 189 7.11 -13.31 -28.41
CA LYS A 189 7.29 -13.56 -26.98
C LYS A 189 8.76 -13.48 -26.56
N GLU A 190 9.69 -13.94 -27.39
CA GLU A 190 11.12 -13.76 -27.13
C GLU A 190 11.52 -12.29 -27.15
N GLN A 191 11.06 -11.54 -28.15
CA GLN A 191 11.33 -10.10 -28.23
C GLN A 191 10.79 -9.35 -27.02
N ILE A 192 9.57 -9.66 -26.57
CA ILE A 192 9.01 -9.09 -25.34
C ILE A 192 9.86 -9.50 -24.12
N ARG A 193 10.30 -10.76 -24.03
CA ARG A 193 11.14 -11.21 -22.92
C ARG A 193 12.47 -10.46 -22.85
N LEU A 194 13.12 -10.25 -24.00
CA LEU A 194 14.37 -9.49 -24.08
C LEU A 194 14.14 -8.03 -23.68
N LYS A 195 13.12 -7.37 -24.23
CA LYS A 195 12.74 -6.00 -23.83
C LYS A 195 12.42 -5.89 -22.34
N MET A 196 11.71 -6.86 -21.77
CA MET A 196 11.41 -6.91 -20.33
C MET A 196 12.68 -7.02 -19.48
N ARG A 197 13.62 -7.87 -19.90
CA ARG A 197 14.93 -8.00 -19.24
C ARG A 197 15.67 -6.66 -19.29
N ASP A 198 15.69 -6.02 -20.45
CA ASP A 198 16.41 -4.76 -20.64
C ASP A 198 15.78 -3.64 -19.80
N LEU A 199 14.44 -3.52 -19.74
CA LEU A 199 13.74 -2.59 -18.84
C LEU A 199 13.95 -2.86 -17.33
N ASN A 200 14.20 -4.11 -16.96
CA ASN A 200 14.50 -4.47 -15.57
C ASN A 200 15.95 -4.15 -15.20
N ALA A 201 16.86 -4.21 -16.16
CA ALA A 201 18.28 -3.88 -15.99
C ALA A 201 18.52 -2.37 -16.05
N ASP A 202 17.87 -1.69 -17.00
CA ASP A 202 18.01 -0.27 -17.26
C ASP A 202 16.64 0.44 -17.18
N LYS A 203 16.56 1.42 -16.28
CA LYS A 203 15.35 2.20 -15.99
C LYS A 203 15.47 3.65 -16.47
N THR A 204 16.23 3.88 -17.54
CA THR A 204 16.51 5.20 -18.15
C THR A 204 15.39 5.77 -19.03
N TYR A 205 14.18 5.23 -18.98
CA TYR A 205 13.03 5.80 -19.67
C TYR A 205 12.41 6.99 -18.94
N THR A 206 11.68 7.83 -19.69
CA THR A 206 10.90 8.93 -19.13
C THR A 206 9.79 8.39 -18.22
N LYS A 207 9.78 8.83 -16.97
CA LYS A 207 8.80 8.42 -15.96
C LYS A 207 7.70 9.47 -15.82
N GLN A 208 6.48 9.02 -15.55
CA GLN A 208 5.31 9.89 -15.40
C GLN A 208 5.13 10.31 -13.93
N TYR A 209 5.96 11.23 -13.46
CA TYR A 209 5.90 11.72 -12.08
C TYR A 209 4.59 12.44 -11.73
N SER A 210 3.77 12.81 -12.72
CA SER A 210 2.41 13.31 -12.52
C SER A 210 1.47 12.32 -11.82
N ARG A 211 1.83 11.03 -11.76
CA ARG A 211 1.09 9.98 -11.03
C ARG A 211 1.37 9.98 -9.53
N LEU A 212 2.29 10.82 -9.05
CA LEU A 212 2.68 10.86 -7.66
C LEU A 212 1.55 11.41 -6.78
N THR A 213 1.13 10.61 -5.80
CA THR A 213 0.09 10.98 -4.83
C THR A 213 0.54 10.59 -3.41
N ALA A 214 -0.13 11.10 -2.38
CA ALA A 214 0.14 10.68 -1.00
C ALA A 214 -0.04 9.16 -0.80
N GLY A 215 -1.03 8.55 -1.48
CA GLY A 215 -1.24 7.10 -1.47
C GLY A 215 -0.05 6.35 -2.06
N TYR A 216 0.44 6.79 -3.23
CA TYR A 216 1.64 6.21 -3.84
C TYR A 216 2.87 6.34 -2.92
N VAL A 217 3.10 7.51 -2.34
CA VAL A 217 4.22 7.74 -1.41
C VAL A 217 4.13 6.83 -0.19
N ALA A 218 2.93 6.62 0.36
CA ALA A 218 2.70 5.69 1.46
C ALA A 218 3.03 4.24 1.08
N GLY A 219 2.63 3.81 -0.13
CA GLY A 219 2.96 2.49 -0.67
C GLY A 219 4.47 2.29 -0.82
N LEU A 220 5.14 3.26 -1.44
CA LEU A 220 6.59 3.23 -1.61
C LEU A 220 7.31 3.26 -0.26
N PHE A 221 6.79 3.98 0.73
CA PHE A 221 7.32 3.99 2.09
C PHE A 221 7.16 2.64 2.80
N ASP A 222 6.04 1.95 2.61
CA ASP A 222 5.84 0.62 3.17
C ASP A 222 6.73 -0.45 2.53
N ALA A 223 7.17 -0.26 1.29
CA ALA A 223 8.22 -1.07 0.67
C ALA A 223 9.62 -0.62 1.13
N GLU A 224 10.07 0.55 0.67
CA GLU A 224 11.46 1.02 0.72
C GLU A 224 11.77 1.98 1.89
N GLY A 225 10.75 2.31 2.67
CA GLY A 225 10.85 3.27 3.75
C GLY A 225 11.39 2.70 5.04
N ASN A 226 11.81 3.60 5.94
CA ASN A 226 12.18 3.23 7.31
C ASN A 226 11.86 4.36 8.28
N VAL A 227 11.28 3.96 9.42
CA VAL A 227 11.19 4.80 10.62
C VAL A 227 12.37 4.44 11.52
N TYR A 228 13.21 5.41 11.86
CA TYR A 228 14.35 5.22 12.75
C TYR A 228 14.16 6.00 14.04
N THR A 229 14.33 5.30 15.16
CA THR A 229 14.38 5.84 16.52
C THR A 229 15.71 5.42 17.13
N GLY A 230 16.69 6.32 17.12
CA GLY A 230 18.02 6.05 17.64
C GLY A 230 18.00 5.92 19.15
N ALA A 231 18.75 4.94 19.66
CA ALA A 231 19.02 4.83 21.08
C ALA A 231 19.94 5.96 21.57
N PRO A 232 19.95 6.25 22.88
CA PRO A 232 20.96 7.11 23.49
C PRO A 232 22.39 6.69 23.14
N PRO A 233 23.35 7.63 23.07
CA PRO A 233 23.20 9.07 23.31
C PRO A 233 22.77 9.86 22.06
N LYS A 234 22.73 9.22 20.89
CA LYS A 234 22.53 9.94 19.62
C LYS A 234 21.10 10.48 19.48
N ASN A 235 20.09 9.81 20.05
CA ASN A 235 18.66 10.20 20.05
C ASN A 235 18.15 10.74 18.70
N ARG A 236 18.71 10.25 17.58
CA ARG A 236 18.34 10.71 16.25
C ARG A 236 17.06 10.02 15.83
N MET A 237 16.10 10.80 15.35
CA MET A 237 14.87 10.29 14.77
C MET A 237 14.80 10.73 13.32
N TYR A 238 14.38 9.84 12.44
CA TYR A 238 14.08 10.20 11.07
C TYR A 238 13.12 9.22 10.42
N VAL A 239 12.42 9.72 9.42
CA VAL A 239 11.69 8.93 8.42
C VAL A 239 12.51 9.00 7.14
N LYS A 240 12.66 7.88 6.42
CA LYS A 240 13.35 7.87 5.12
C LYS A 240 12.66 6.99 4.09
N ILE A 241 12.88 7.30 2.81
CA ILE A 241 12.67 6.39 1.67
C ILE A 241 14.00 6.28 0.93
N THR A 242 14.39 5.06 0.56
CA THR A 242 15.57 4.82 -0.29
C THR A 242 15.08 4.44 -1.68
N GLN A 243 15.58 5.09 -2.73
CA GLN A 243 15.25 4.70 -4.10
C GLN A 243 16.46 4.91 -5.01
N VAL A 244 17.33 3.89 -5.03
CA VAL A 244 18.58 3.94 -5.79
C VAL A 244 18.32 4.00 -7.30
N SER A 245 17.28 3.32 -7.76
CA SER A 245 17.01 3.18 -9.19
C SER A 245 16.32 4.39 -9.83
N ASP A 246 15.87 5.34 -9.01
CA ASP A 246 15.19 6.54 -9.48
C ASP A 246 15.33 7.72 -8.49
N PRO A 247 16.51 8.37 -8.42
CA PRO A 247 16.74 9.47 -7.48
C PRO A 247 15.82 10.67 -7.73
N GLU A 248 15.45 10.93 -8.99
CA GLU A 248 14.55 12.02 -9.37
C GLU A 248 13.16 11.87 -8.73
N LEU A 249 12.66 10.64 -8.56
CA LEU A 249 11.42 10.40 -7.82
C LEU A 249 11.46 10.97 -6.41
N LEU A 250 12.61 10.92 -5.74
CA LEU A 250 12.78 11.47 -4.40
C LEU A 250 12.69 12.99 -4.40
N HIS A 251 13.21 13.65 -5.45
CA HIS A 251 13.05 15.10 -5.63
C HIS A 251 11.59 15.47 -5.91
N GLN A 252 10.87 14.66 -6.70
CA GLN A 252 9.44 14.84 -6.94
C GLN A 252 8.62 14.64 -5.66
N ILE A 253 9.03 13.74 -4.76
CA ILE A 253 8.43 13.59 -3.42
C ILE A 253 8.63 14.85 -2.58
N VAL A 254 9.84 15.43 -2.57
CA VAL A 254 10.09 16.72 -1.88
C VAL A 254 9.17 17.81 -2.44
N LYS A 255 9.06 17.91 -3.78
CA LYS A 255 8.18 18.90 -4.43
C LYS A 255 6.71 18.70 -4.06
N LEU A 256 6.23 17.46 -4.00
CA LEU A 256 4.86 17.14 -3.63
C LEU A 256 4.55 17.46 -2.17
N LEU A 257 5.45 17.08 -1.26
CA LEU A 257 5.21 17.18 0.18
C LEU A 257 5.57 18.56 0.75
N GLY A 258 6.47 19.29 0.09
CA GLY A 258 6.99 20.58 0.55
C GLY A 258 8.04 20.48 1.65
N PHE A 259 8.49 19.27 2.01
CA PHE A 259 9.47 19.05 3.08
C PHE A 259 10.36 17.82 2.87
N GLY A 260 11.35 17.70 3.74
CA GLY A 260 12.38 16.67 3.70
C GLY A 260 13.52 17.01 2.73
N VAL A 261 14.58 16.21 2.78
CA VAL A 261 15.80 16.44 2.02
C VAL A 261 16.23 15.17 1.30
N VAL A 262 16.66 15.29 0.05
CA VAL A 262 17.32 14.21 -0.67
C VAL A 262 18.81 14.29 -0.36
N SER A 263 19.34 13.27 0.31
CA SER A 263 20.76 13.15 0.63
C SER A 263 21.49 12.24 -0.36
N GLU A 264 22.82 12.30 -0.33
CA GLU A 264 23.69 11.35 -1.02
C GLU A 264 23.30 9.88 -0.73
N GLY A 265 23.45 9.05 -1.77
CA GLY A 265 23.02 7.65 -1.77
C GLY A 265 21.53 7.45 -2.01
N CYS A 266 20.86 8.40 -2.68
CA CYS A 266 19.49 8.25 -3.19
C CYS A 266 18.47 8.00 -2.06
N ARG A 267 18.48 8.89 -1.06
CA ARG A 267 17.61 8.79 0.12
C ARG A 267 16.90 10.11 0.37
N TRP A 268 15.59 10.07 0.41
CA TRP A 268 14.79 11.16 0.97
C TRP A 268 14.65 10.95 2.47
N LYS A 269 14.85 12.00 3.28
CA LYS A 269 14.80 11.94 4.75
C LYS A 269 14.05 13.12 5.33
N ILE A 270 13.32 12.85 6.41
CA ILE A 270 12.70 13.85 7.27
C ILE A 270 13.30 13.74 8.67
N TYR A 271 13.78 14.86 9.21
CA TYR A 271 14.39 14.94 10.54
C TYR A 271 13.55 15.77 11.54
N SER A 272 12.87 16.82 11.06
CA SER A 272 12.05 17.69 11.90
C SER A 272 10.83 16.93 12.45
N LYS A 273 10.56 17.07 13.76
CA LYS A 273 9.33 16.53 14.38
C LYS A 273 8.06 17.06 13.68
N GLY A 274 8.06 18.35 13.30
CA GLY A 274 6.95 18.97 12.60
C GLY A 274 6.68 18.33 11.24
N ASP A 275 7.72 18.14 10.44
CA ASP A 275 7.60 17.50 9.12
C ASP A 275 7.25 16.01 9.23
N ILE A 276 7.72 15.31 10.28
CA ILE A 276 7.31 13.91 10.53
C ILE A 276 5.82 13.84 10.88
N ARG A 277 5.30 14.77 11.69
CA ARG A 277 3.86 14.89 11.96
C ARG A 277 3.07 15.19 10.69
N ALA A 278 3.57 16.10 9.84
CA ALA A 278 2.94 16.42 8.56
C ALA A 278 2.90 15.19 7.63
N PHE A 279 4.03 14.49 7.49
CA PHE A 279 4.10 13.24 6.73
C PHE A 279 3.12 12.20 7.25
N HIS A 280 3.11 11.97 8.56
CA HIS A 280 2.19 11.05 9.21
C HIS A 280 0.73 11.42 8.93
N CYS A 281 0.34 12.69 9.10
CA CYS A 281 -1.01 13.16 8.80
C CYS A 281 -1.43 12.85 7.35
N LEU A 282 -0.53 13.08 6.39
CA LEU A 282 -0.79 12.86 4.96
C LEU A 282 -0.89 11.38 4.58
N THR A 283 -0.04 10.52 5.16
CA THR A 283 0.08 9.12 4.71
C THR A 283 -0.63 8.11 5.59
N ARG A 284 -0.96 8.44 6.84
CA ARG A 284 -1.41 7.47 7.86
C ARG A 284 -2.57 6.58 7.40
N GLN A 285 -3.56 7.16 6.74
CA GLN A 285 -4.74 6.41 6.28
C GLN A 285 -4.40 5.32 5.25
N PHE A 286 -3.30 5.49 4.52
CA PHE A 286 -2.85 4.57 3.47
C PHE A 286 -1.82 3.55 3.96
N LEU A 287 -1.09 3.82 5.06
CA LEU A 287 -0.03 2.91 5.53
C LEU A 287 -0.60 1.60 6.07
N HIS A 288 0.04 0.47 5.78
CA HIS A 288 -0.36 -0.85 6.25
C HIS A 288 0.74 -1.58 7.02
N ILE A 289 2.00 -1.46 6.60
CA ILE A 289 3.10 -2.22 7.19
C ILE A 289 3.81 -1.41 8.29
N LYS A 290 4.12 -0.15 8.02
CA LYS A 290 4.93 0.69 8.92
C LYS A 290 4.09 1.67 9.75
N ARG A 291 2.75 1.57 9.68
CA ARG A 291 1.79 2.45 10.39
C ARG A 291 2.08 2.52 11.89
N GLU A 292 2.07 1.39 12.59
CA GLU A 292 2.26 1.36 14.05
C GLU A 292 3.62 1.89 14.49
N LYS A 293 4.66 1.66 13.68
CA LYS A 293 6.01 2.18 13.96
C LYS A 293 6.05 3.69 13.82
N LEU A 294 5.36 4.26 12.83
CA LEU A 294 5.26 5.69 12.65
C LEU A 294 4.34 6.35 13.69
N ASP A 295 3.21 5.72 14.02
CA ASP A 295 2.30 6.16 15.09
C ASP A 295 3.08 6.30 16.41
N ARG A 296 3.86 5.28 16.81
CA ARG A 296 4.70 5.32 18.03
C ARG A 296 5.73 6.43 18.02
N LEU A 297 6.38 6.68 16.87
CA LEU A 297 7.34 7.77 16.74
C LEU A 297 6.65 9.14 16.94
N VAL A 298 5.50 9.34 16.32
CA VAL A 298 4.77 10.60 16.43
C VAL A 298 4.26 10.83 17.86
N SER A 299 3.78 9.78 18.51
CA SER A 299 3.35 9.85 19.92
C SER A 299 4.49 10.14 20.90
N SER A 300 5.75 9.85 20.56
CA SER A 300 6.90 10.15 21.43
C SER A 300 7.39 11.60 21.31
N PHE A 301 6.69 12.45 20.56
CA PHE A 301 7.07 13.86 20.41
C PHE A 301 6.52 14.76 21.50
N ASP A 302 5.49 14.28 22.20
CA ASP A 302 4.82 14.89 23.36
C ASP A 302 5.41 14.32 24.66
#